data_AF-A0A2E1EPE8-F1
#
_entry.id   AF-A0A2E1EPE8-F1
#
_cell.length_a   1.000
_cell.length_b   1.000
_cell.length_c   1.000
_cell.angle_alpha   90.00
_cell.angle_beta   90.00
_cell.angle_gamma   90.00
#
_symmetry.space_group_name_H-M   'P 1'
#
loop_
_entity.id
_entity.type
_entity.pdbx_description
1 polymer ?
#
loop_
_entity_poly.entity_id
_entity_poly.type
_entity_poly.pdbx_seq_one_letter_code
_entity_poly.pdbx_strand_id
1 'polypeptide(L)' 'MNFSKKNKWFVLSILGILIFSSGLCIFGEALTLKNRGEAWFLFGTIALILINAGICLMIGANIKK' A
#
# COMPACT_ATOMS: atom_id res chain seq x y z
N MET A 1 -8.96 -4.85 -31.36
CA MET A 1 -9.04 -4.77 -29.88
C MET A 1 -7.73 -4.21 -29.31
N ASN A 2 -7.58 -2.88 -29.23
CA ASN A 2 -6.39 -2.24 -28.63
C ASN A 2 -6.63 -1.94 -27.14
N PHE A 3 -6.91 -2.99 -26.35
CA PHE A 3 -7.34 -2.91 -24.94
C PHE A 3 -6.16 -2.88 -23.93
N SER A 4 -4.91 -3.04 -24.41
CA SER A 4 -3.77 -3.39 -23.55
C SER A 4 -3.16 -2.23 -22.76
N LYS A 5 -3.15 -0.98 -23.27
CA LYS A 5 -2.51 0.16 -22.57
C LYS A 5 -3.36 0.79 -21.46
N LYS A 6 -4.69 0.85 -21.59
CA LYS A 6 -5.58 1.38 -20.53
C LYS A 6 -5.77 0.41 -19.37
N ASN A 7 -5.83 -0.90 -19.64
CA ASN A 7 -6.00 -1.90 -18.57
C ASN A 7 -4.81 -1.97 -17.61
N LYS A 8 -3.58 -1.86 -18.11
CA LYS A 8 -2.39 -1.91 -17.26
C LYS A 8 -2.39 -0.81 -16.19
N TRP A 9 -2.89 0.36 -16.55
CA TRP A 9 -3.00 1.51 -15.65
C TRP A 9 -4.05 1.32 -14.58
N PHE A 10 -5.24 0.87 -14.99
CA PHE A 10 -6.32 0.59 -14.06
C PHE A 10 -5.94 -0.51 -13.06
N VAL A 11 -5.28 -1.56 -13.54
CA VAL A 11 -4.75 -2.65 -12.69
C VAL A 11 -3.66 -2.14 -11.75
N LEU A 12 -2.76 -1.25 -12.19
CA LEU A 12 -1.71 -0.69 -11.33
C LEU A 12 -2.31 0.17 -10.20
N SER A 13 -3.32 1.00 -10.52
CA SER A 13 -4.03 1.80 -9.51
C SER A 13 -4.76 0.92 -8.50
N ILE A 14 -5.46 -0.12 -8.95
CA ILE A 14 -6.12 -1.09 -8.06
C ILE A 14 -5.09 -1.79 -7.16
N LEU A 15 -3.95 -2.18 -7.72
CA LEU A 15 -2.88 -2.84 -6.96
C LEU A 15 -2.27 -1.90 -5.91
N GLY A 16 -2.04 -0.63 -6.25
CA GLY A 16 -1.57 0.40 -5.31
C GLY A 16 -2.54 0.64 -4.16
N ILE A 17 -3.85 0.70 -4.45
CA ILE A 17 -4.91 0.83 -3.43
C ILE A 17 -4.93 -0.40 -2.53
N LEU A 18 -4.86 -1.61 -3.09
CA LEU A 18 -4.85 -2.85 -2.32
C LEU A 18 -3.66 -2.91 -1.36
N ILE A 19 -2.46 -2.58 -1.85
CA ILE A 19 -1.22 -2.54 -1.06
C ILE A 19 -1.31 -1.49 0.06
N PHE A 20 -1.85 -0.30 -0.25
CA PHE A 20 -2.07 0.76 0.72
C PHE A 20 -3.04 0.33 1.83
N SER A 21 -4.18 -0.28 1.47
CA SER A 21 -5.16 -0.80 2.44
C SER A 21 -4.57 -1.91 3.32
N SER A 22 -3.80 -2.85 2.75
CA SER A 22 -3.10 -3.87 3.54
C SER A 22 -2.08 -3.27 4.50
N GLY A 23 -1.35 -2.24 4.07
CA GLY A 23 -0.44 -1.48 4.94
C GLY A 23 -1.16 -0.83 6.12
N LEU A 24 -2.35 -0.26 5.90
CA LEU A 24 -3.19 0.31 6.97
C LEU A 24 -3.68 -0.75 7.97
N CYS A 25 -4.05 -1.94 7.52
CA CYS A 25 -4.45 -3.03 8.42
C CYS A 25 -3.29 -3.47 9.32
N ILE A 26 -2.10 -3.66 8.74
CA ILE A 26 -0.89 -4.02 9.51
C ILE A 26 -0.53 -2.89 10.47
N PHE A 27 -0.70 -1.63 10.06
CA PHE A 27 -0.51 -0.48 10.95
C PHE A 27 -1.46 -0.51 12.16
N GLY A 28 -2.72 -0.89 11.97
CA GLY A 28 -3.72 -1.01 13.03
C GLY A 28 -3.43 -2.14 14.02
N GLU A 29 -3.02 -3.31 13.51
CA GLU A 29 -2.54 -4.42 14.35
C GLU A 29 -1.32 -4.01 15.17
N ALA A 30 -0.41 -3.33 14.50
CA ALA A 30 0.75 -2.78 15.13
C ALA A 30 0.31 -1.80 16.25
N LEU A 31 -0.58 -0.84 15.99
CA LEU A 31 -1.07 0.11 17.01
C LEU A 31 -1.70 -0.60 18.22
N THR A 32 -2.38 -1.73 17.99
CA THR A 32 -2.94 -2.57 19.05
C THR A 32 -1.85 -3.24 19.88
N LEU A 33 -0.79 -3.75 19.25
CA LEU A 33 0.40 -4.30 19.93
C LEU A 33 1.09 -3.23 20.78
N LYS A 34 1.21 -1.99 20.28
CA LYS A 34 1.74 -0.85 21.04
C LYS A 34 0.92 -0.60 22.30
N ASN A 35 -0.40 -0.61 22.20
CA ASN A 35 -1.30 -0.41 23.33
C ASN A 35 -1.24 -1.55 24.36
N ARG A 36 -0.84 -2.76 23.94
CA ARG A 36 -0.62 -3.91 24.83
C ARG A 36 0.78 -3.93 25.48
N GLY A 37 1.67 -3.00 25.11
CA GLY A 37 3.04 -2.95 25.62
C GLY A 37 4.01 -3.93 24.93
N GLU A 38 3.61 -4.50 23.80
CA GLU A 38 4.39 -5.48 23.03
C GLU A 38 5.29 -4.80 21.98
N ALA A 39 6.20 -5.58 21.37
CA ALA A 39 7.12 -5.10 20.35
C ALA A 39 6.42 -4.66 19.06
N TRP A 40 6.02 -3.38 19.02
CA TRP A 40 5.28 -2.77 17.91
C TRP A 40 6.15 -2.28 16.75
N PHE A 41 7.37 -1.84 17.05
CA PHE A 41 8.16 -0.97 16.18
C PHE A 41 8.41 -1.57 14.77
N LEU A 42 8.67 -2.87 14.72
CA LEU A 42 8.94 -3.58 13.46
C LEU A 42 7.69 -3.69 12.58
N PHE A 43 6.55 -4.06 13.18
CA PHE A 43 5.26 -4.12 12.47
C PHE A 43 4.82 -2.74 11.99
N GLY A 44 5.02 -1.70 12.81
CA GLY A 44 4.75 -0.31 12.42
C GLY A 44 5.63 0.14 11.25
N THR A 45 6.90 -0.24 11.25
CA THR A 45 7.85 0.11 10.17
C THR A 45 7.49 -0.59 8.85
N ILE A 46 7.16 -1.89 8.90
CA ILE A 46 6.70 -2.65 7.73
C ILE A 46 5.41 -2.06 7.17
N ALA A 47 4.48 -1.66 8.04
CA ALA A 47 3.26 -0.99 7.63
C ALA A 47 3.53 0.33 6.90
N LEU A 48 4.43 1.17 7.43
CA LEU A 48 4.83 2.43 6.79
C LEU A 48 5.47 2.21 5.41
N ILE A 49 6.30 1.18 5.26
CA ILE A 49 6.89 0.80 3.97
C ILE A 49 5.80 0.42 2.95
N LEU A 50 4.84 -0.42 3.35
CA LEU A 50 3.71 -0.83 2.51
C LEU A 50 2.83 0.35 2.11
N ILE A 51 2.52 1.24 3.06
CA ILE A 51 1.73 2.46 2.80
C ILE A 51 2.45 3.34 1.78
N ASN A 52 3.75 3.59 1.99
CA ASN A 52 4.53 4.47 1.11
C ASN A 52 4.71 3.85 -0.29
N ALA A 53 4.93 2.53 -0.37
CA ALA A 53 4.97 1.80 -1.63
C ALA A 53 3.61 1.82 -2.37
N GLY A 54 2.50 1.63 -1.65
CA GLY A 54 1.15 1.70 -2.20
C GLY A 54 0.82 3.07 -2.79
N ILE A 55 1.17 4.14 -2.07
CA ILE A 55 1.02 5.53 -2.55
C ILE A 55 1.89 5.77 -3.80
N CYS A 56 3.15 5.32 -3.79
CA CYS A 56 4.04 5.45 -4.94
C CYS A 56 3.50 4.74 -6.18
N LEU A 57 2.95 3.53 -6.03
CA LEU A 57 2.29 2.79 -7.12
C LEU A 57 1.02 3.51 -7.59
N MET A 58 0.22 4.07 -6.69
CA MET A 58 -1.01 4.79 -7.03
C MET A 58 -0.74 6.08 -7.83
N ILE A 59 0.30 6.83 -7.45
CA ILE A 59 0.71 8.07 -8.15
C ILE A 59 1.52 7.77 -9.41
N GLY A 60 2.38 6.75 -9.38
CA GLY A 60 3.14 6.27 -10.54
C GLY A 60 2.24 5.72 -11.64
N ALA A 61 1.08 5.14 -11.25
CA ALA A 61 -0.02 4.84 -12.15
C ALA A 61 -0.70 6.08 -12.76
N ASN A 62 -0.21 7.30 -12.51
CA ASN A 62 -0.68 8.52 -13.18
C ASN A 62 0.40 9.15 -14.11
N ILE A 63 1.66 8.69 -14.04
CA ILE A 63 2.78 9.21 -14.85
C ILE A 63 2.94 8.42 -16.16
N LYS A 64 2.37 8.97 -17.26
CA LYS A 64 2.57 8.45 -18.62
C LYS A 64 3.99 8.84 -19.05
N LYS A 65 4.89 7.86 -19.19
CA LYS A 65 6.04 7.98 -20.09
C LYS A 65 5.63 7.56 -21.49
#